data_AF-A0AAI9RGL8-F1
#
_entry.id   AF-A0AAI9RGL8-F1
#
_cell.length_a   1.000
_cell.length_b   1.000
_cell.length_c   1.000
_cell.angle_alpha   90.00
_cell.angle_beta   90.00
_cell.angle_gamma   90.00
#
_symmetry.space_group_name_H-M   'P 1'
#
loop_
_entity.id
_entity.type
_entity.pdbx_description
1 polymer ?
#
loop_
_entity_poly.entity_id
_entity_poly.type
_entity_poly.pdbx_seq_one_letter_code
_entity_poly.pdbx_strand_id
1 'polypeptide(L)'
;MAMTDEQFENYLVMCYDKLESKQQKFISDYNIYNFDEYCYDQDRCILQFKKNGQVLLEFSVVFIGSWSEKSNSWMWSWANENVADYARSKSNCLKDLQKITGSEVFINPLFECDQEMAYELAAFSIEYLDAEGMYMAPGERSDVFMAVMSPRAL
;
A
#
# COMPACT_ATOMS: atom_id res chain seq x y z
N MET A 1 25.11 6.35 -3.11
CA MET A 1 25.09 6.21 -4.58
C MET A 1 23.72 5.66 -4.94
N ALA A 2 23.07 6.17 -5.98
CA ALA A 2 21.82 5.60 -6.49
C ALA A 2 22.06 4.16 -6.98
N MET A 3 21.01 3.33 -6.96
CA MET A 3 21.07 2.02 -7.61
C MET A 3 21.28 2.21 -9.12
N THR A 4 21.96 1.28 -9.77
CA THR A 4 21.91 1.16 -11.23
C THR A 4 20.54 0.60 -11.65
N ASP A 5 20.18 0.73 -12.92
CA ASP A 5 18.93 0.17 -13.46
C ASP A 5 18.83 -1.34 -13.18
N GLU A 6 19.90 -2.10 -13.41
CA GLU A 6 19.95 -3.54 -13.09
C GLU A 6 19.75 -3.82 -11.59
N GLN A 7 20.28 -2.98 -10.71
CA GLN A 7 20.08 -3.14 -9.26
C GLN A 7 18.64 -2.81 -8.87
N PHE A 8 18.04 -1.80 -9.49
CA PHE A 8 16.65 -1.41 -9.27
C PHE A 8 15.70 -2.54 -9.69
N GLU A 9 15.88 -3.08 -10.90
CA GLU A 9 15.08 -4.19 -11.42
C GLU A 9 15.19 -5.44 -10.54
N ASN A 10 16.41 -5.82 -10.15
CA ASN A 10 16.61 -6.96 -9.24
C ASN A 10 15.96 -6.73 -7.87
N TYR A 11 15.96 -5.48 -7.38
CA TYR A 11 15.29 -5.13 -6.12
C TYR A 11 13.77 -5.22 -6.26
N LEU A 12 13.21 -4.77 -7.40
CA LEU A 12 11.79 -4.91 -7.71
C LEU A 12 11.34 -6.37 -7.77
N VAL A 13 12.09 -7.23 -8.48
CA VAL A 13 11.82 -8.67 -8.55
C VAL A 13 11.77 -9.28 -7.15
N MET A 14 12.76 -8.96 -6.30
CA MET A 14 12.77 -9.42 -4.91
C MET A 14 11.55 -8.92 -4.12
N CYS A 15 11.13 -7.66 -4.33
CA CYS A 15 9.94 -7.11 -3.67
C CYS A 15 8.66 -7.84 -4.10
N TYR A 16 8.53 -8.22 -5.38
CA TYR A 16 7.39 -9.00 -5.86
C TYR A 16 7.36 -10.42 -5.30
N ASP A 17 8.49 -11.14 -5.29
CA ASP A 17 8.58 -12.49 -4.73
C ASP A 17 8.15 -12.51 -3.26
N LYS A 18 8.59 -11.49 -2.50
CA LYS A 18 8.20 -11.32 -1.10
C LYS A 18 6.75 -10.90 -0.96
N LEU A 19 6.25 -10.00 -1.80
CA LEU A 19 4.84 -9.60 -1.81
C LEU A 19 3.94 -10.80 -2.06
N GLU A 20 4.24 -11.64 -3.04
CA GLU A 20 3.47 -12.84 -3.33
C GLU A 20 3.41 -13.76 -2.11
N SER A 21 4.58 -14.03 -1.50
CA SER A 21 4.68 -14.88 -0.30
C SER A 21 3.90 -14.29 0.89
N LYS A 22 4.02 -12.98 1.14
CA LYS A 22 3.30 -12.25 2.18
C LYS A 22 1.78 -12.27 1.92
N GLN A 23 1.35 -12.04 0.68
CA GLN A 23 -0.07 -12.04 0.30
C GLN A 23 -0.71 -13.42 0.49
N GLN A 24 -0.04 -14.49 0.06
CA GLN A 24 -0.52 -15.86 0.27
C GLN A 24 -0.69 -16.17 1.77
N LYS A 25 0.29 -15.79 2.59
CA LYS A 25 0.23 -15.95 4.04
C LYS A 25 -0.90 -15.12 4.66
N PHE A 26 -1.04 -13.86 4.30
CA PHE A 26 -2.10 -12.97 4.76
C PHE A 26 -3.50 -13.54 4.45
N ILE A 27 -3.71 -14.04 3.23
CA ILE A 27 -4.97 -14.68 2.85
C ILE A 27 -5.22 -15.95 3.67
N SER A 28 -4.21 -16.80 3.82
CA SER A 28 -4.33 -18.09 4.50
C SER A 28 -4.58 -17.94 6.00
N ASP A 29 -3.81 -17.09 6.68
CA ASP A 29 -3.85 -16.93 8.14
C ASP A 29 -5.15 -16.26 8.61
N TYR A 30 -5.67 -15.32 7.82
CA TYR A 30 -6.83 -14.52 8.19
C TYR A 30 -8.12 -14.86 7.44
N ASN A 31 -8.04 -15.79 6.48
CA ASN A 31 -9.18 -16.24 5.67
C ASN A 31 -9.95 -15.06 5.04
N ILE A 32 -9.21 -14.13 4.42
CA ILE A 32 -9.72 -12.84 3.93
C ILE A 32 -10.89 -13.00 2.94
N TYR A 33 -10.95 -14.10 2.18
CA TYR A 33 -12.03 -14.38 1.24
C TYR A 33 -13.35 -14.82 1.89
N ASN A 34 -13.40 -14.99 3.20
CA ASN A 34 -14.59 -15.44 3.93
C ASN A 34 -15.46 -14.28 4.47
N PHE A 35 -15.05 -13.04 4.22
CA PHE A 35 -15.74 -11.80 4.60
C PHE A 35 -16.59 -11.26 3.45
N ASP A 36 -17.71 -10.62 3.77
CA ASP A 36 -18.65 -10.08 2.79
C ASP A 36 -18.46 -8.57 2.56
N GLU A 37 -17.89 -7.87 3.53
CA GLU A 37 -17.68 -6.43 3.48
C GLU A 37 -16.31 -6.07 4.09
N TYR A 38 -15.70 -5.01 3.56
CA TYR A 38 -14.57 -4.34 4.19
C TYR A 38 -14.88 -2.84 4.37
N CYS A 39 -14.24 -2.20 5.34
CA CYS A 39 -14.20 -0.75 5.42
C CYS A 39 -12.85 -0.29 5.97
N TYR A 40 -12.37 0.85 5.52
CA TYR A 40 -11.18 1.49 6.08
C TYR A 40 -11.52 2.86 6.66
N ASP A 41 -10.72 3.28 7.64
CA ASP A 41 -10.83 4.58 8.29
C ASP A 41 -9.45 5.24 8.28
N GLN A 42 -9.36 6.39 7.62
CA GLN A 42 -8.10 7.10 7.44
C GLN A 42 -7.62 7.78 8.72
N ASP A 43 -8.54 8.34 9.51
CA ASP A 43 -8.21 9.00 10.78
C ASP A 43 -7.65 8.00 11.79
N ARG A 44 -8.17 6.76 11.79
CA ARG A 44 -7.71 5.68 12.68
C ARG A 44 -6.59 4.83 12.09
N CYS A 45 -6.34 4.95 10.79
CA CYS A 45 -5.43 4.11 10.01
C CYS A 45 -5.72 2.63 10.22
N ILE A 46 -6.96 2.22 9.92
CA ILE A 46 -7.39 0.83 10.02
C ILE A 46 -8.08 0.32 8.77
N LEU A 47 -8.03 -1.00 8.60
CA LEU A 47 -8.82 -1.78 7.67
C LEU A 47 -9.58 -2.84 8.46
N GLN A 48 -10.89 -2.88 8.31
CA GLN A 48 -11.78 -3.81 8.97
C GLN A 48 -12.42 -4.75 7.95
N PHE A 49 -12.51 -6.02 8.31
CA PHE A 49 -13.28 -7.02 7.56
C PHE A 49 -14.48 -7.45 8.39
N LYS A 50 -15.63 -7.51 7.72
CA LYS A 50 -16.92 -7.81 8.35
C LYS A 50 -17.55 -9.06 7.78
N LYS A 51 -18.39 -9.67 8.60
CA LYS A 51 -19.28 -10.77 8.20
C LYS A 51 -20.64 -10.56 8.84
N ASN A 52 -21.71 -10.57 8.03
CA ASN A 52 -23.06 -10.31 8.51
C ASN A 52 -23.18 -8.98 9.30
N GLY A 53 -22.46 -7.95 8.85
CA GLY A 53 -22.44 -6.62 9.47
C GLY A 53 -21.62 -6.49 10.76
N GLN A 54 -20.95 -7.55 11.23
CA GLN A 54 -20.07 -7.50 12.41
C GLN A 54 -18.60 -7.43 12.00
N VAL A 55 -17.82 -6.53 12.62
CA VAL A 55 -16.36 -6.49 12.46
C VAL A 55 -15.74 -7.70 13.14
N LEU A 56 -15.02 -8.52 12.38
CA LEU A 56 -14.39 -9.75 12.86
C LEU A 56 -12.87 -9.72 12.74
N LEU A 57 -12.32 -8.85 11.89
CA LEU A 57 -10.90 -8.54 11.85
C LEU A 57 -10.71 -7.04 11.71
N GLU A 58 -9.72 -6.50 12.42
CA GLU A 58 -9.23 -5.14 12.26
C GLU A 58 -7.71 -5.19 12.13
N PHE A 59 -7.16 -4.48 11.17
CA PHE A 59 -5.72 -4.30 10.98
C PHE A 59 -5.37 -2.84 11.12
N SER A 60 -4.17 -2.56 11.62
CA SER A 60 -3.55 -1.27 11.33
C SER A 60 -3.10 -1.23 9.87
N VAL A 61 -3.17 -0.06 9.25
CA VAL A 61 -2.69 0.15 7.88
C VAL A 61 -1.80 1.37 7.75
N VAL A 62 -0.97 1.36 6.71
CA VAL A 62 -0.37 2.56 6.14
C VAL A 62 -0.95 2.76 4.75
N PHE A 63 -1.59 3.91 4.51
CA PHE A 63 -2.03 4.27 3.17
C PHE A 63 -0.81 4.59 2.31
N ILE A 64 -0.59 3.85 1.24
CA ILE A 64 0.58 3.98 0.38
C ILE A 64 0.34 5.12 -0.59
N GLY A 65 -0.71 5.00 -1.40
CA GLY A 65 -1.08 5.97 -2.43
C GLY A 65 -2.36 5.56 -3.12
N SER A 66 -2.71 6.33 -4.14
CA SER A 66 -3.89 6.08 -4.96
C SER A 66 -3.56 6.17 -6.44
N TRP A 67 -4.04 5.20 -7.21
CA TRP A 67 -3.90 5.16 -8.66
C TRP A 67 -5.22 5.53 -9.34
N SER A 68 -5.18 6.41 -10.34
CA SER A 68 -6.38 6.83 -11.07
C SER A 68 -6.31 6.39 -12.53
N GLU A 69 -7.12 5.40 -12.91
CA GLU A 69 -7.25 4.92 -14.29
C GLU A 69 -7.60 6.06 -15.27
N LYS A 70 -8.48 6.99 -14.85
CA LYS A 70 -8.91 8.12 -15.68
C LYS A 70 -7.75 9.02 -16.12
N SER A 71 -6.73 9.15 -15.28
CA SER A 71 -5.61 10.07 -15.53
C SER A 71 -4.27 9.35 -15.71
N ASN A 72 -4.24 8.02 -15.61
CA ASN A 72 -3.03 7.21 -15.55
C ASN A 72 -1.96 7.86 -14.66
N SER A 73 -2.35 8.13 -13.42
CA SER A 73 -1.47 8.81 -12.46
C SER A 73 -1.50 8.17 -11.09
N TRP A 74 -0.38 8.27 -10.41
CA TRP A 74 -0.19 7.85 -9.03
C TRP A 74 -0.02 9.08 -8.13
N MET A 75 -0.77 9.13 -7.04
CA MET A 75 -0.56 10.11 -5.97
C MET A 75 -0.19 9.41 -4.66
N TRP A 76 0.93 9.80 -4.07
CA TRP A 76 1.30 9.28 -2.76
C TRP A 76 0.39 9.80 -1.66
N SER A 77 0.07 8.93 -0.69
CA SER A 77 -0.78 9.32 0.44
C SER A 77 -0.15 10.40 1.31
N TRP A 78 1.17 10.43 1.45
CA TRP A 78 1.87 11.47 2.21
C TRP A 78 1.70 12.87 1.59
N ALA A 79 1.36 12.95 0.30
CA ALA A 79 1.14 14.20 -0.44
C ALA A 79 -0.33 14.56 -0.62
N ASN A 80 -1.24 13.60 -0.49
CA ASN A 80 -2.65 13.77 -0.83
C ASN A 80 -3.38 14.54 0.27
N GLU A 81 -3.70 15.82 0.06
CA GLU A 81 -4.41 16.65 1.05
C GLU A 81 -5.81 16.14 1.44
N ASN A 82 -6.41 15.26 0.63
CA ASN A 82 -7.68 14.59 0.98
C ASN A 82 -7.49 13.39 1.92
N VAL A 83 -6.24 12.99 2.18
CA VAL A 83 -5.91 11.96 3.16
C VAL A 83 -5.73 12.58 4.53
N ALA A 84 -6.29 11.99 5.58
CA ALA A 84 -6.18 12.49 6.95
C ALA A 84 -4.72 12.73 7.37
N ASP A 85 -4.44 13.82 8.11
CA ASP A 85 -3.09 14.24 8.52
C ASP A 85 -2.30 13.10 9.17
N TYR A 86 -2.95 12.33 10.05
CA TYR A 86 -2.34 11.19 10.71
C TYR A 86 -1.93 10.09 9.70
N ALA A 87 -2.78 9.75 8.75
CA ALA A 87 -2.46 8.80 7.67
C ALA A 87 -1.32 9.29 6.77
N ARG A 88 -1.29 10.59 6.42
CA ARG A 88 -0.16 11.18 5.67
C ARG A 88 1.14 11.08 6.45
N SER A 89 1.09 11.31 7.77
CA SER A 89 2.27 11.22 8.63
C SER A 89 2.87 9.81 8.66
N LYS A 90 2.04 8.77 8.63
CA LYS A 90 2.48 7.37 8.62
C LYS A 90 3.17 6.99 7.32
N SER A 91 2.70 7.51 6.19
CA SER A 91 3.26 7.20 4.87
C SER A 91 4.49 8.05 4.49
N ASN A 92 4.81 9.11 5.24
CA ASN A 92 5.99 9.94 4.98
C ASN A 92 7.31 9.15 4.97
N CYS A 93 7.42 8.06 5.74
CA CYS A 93 8.62 7.21 5.75
C CYS A 93 8.92 6.59 4.38
N LEU A 94 7.92 6.40 3.51
CA LEU A 94 8.11 5.85 2.16
C LEU A 94 9.02 6.73 1.28
N LYS A 95 9.19 8.02 1.61
CA LYS A 95 10.18 8.88 0.94
C LYS A 95 11.62 8.38 1.09
N ASP A 96 11.92 7.63 2.14
CA ASP A 96 13.25 7.07 2.36
C ASP A 96 13.61 5.99 1.31
N LEU A 97 12.64 5.44 0.57
CA LEU A 97 12.90 4.61 -0.59
C LEU A 97 13.71 5.34 -1.67
N GLN A 98 13.62 6.67 -1.77
CA GLN A 98 14.50 7.46 -2.65
C GLN A 98 15.97 7.35 -2.23
N LYS A 99 16.27 7.26 -0.93
CA LYS A 99 17.65 7.12 -0.45
C LYS A 99 18.21 5.73 -0.73
N ILE A 100 17.34 4.72 -0.75
CA ILE A 100 17.68 3.32 -1.01
C ILE A 100 17.89 3.11 -2.51
N THR A 101 16.92 3.55 -3.32
CA THR A 101 16.88 3.28 -4.76
C THR A 101 17.57 4.35 -5.60
N GLY A 102 17.59 5.59 -5.13
CA GLY A 102 17.97 6.76 -5.92
C GLY A 102 16.87 7.27 -6.87
N SER A 103 15.67 6.66 -6.86
CA SER A 103 14.59 7.04 -7.76
C SER A 103 13.73 8.17 -7.19
N GLU A 104 13.53 9.21 -7.99
CA GLU A 104 12.74 10.39 -7.60
C GLU A 104 11.23 10.11 -7.51
N VAL A 105 10.75 8.98 -8.05
CA VAL A 105 9.33 8.59 -7.99
C VAL A 105 8.80 8.51 -6.55
N PHE A 106 9.66 8.20 -5.57
CA PHE A 106 9.30 8.11 -4.15
C PHE A 106 9.15 9.45 -3.44
N ILE A 107 9.64 10.55 -4.05
CA ILE A 107 9.54 11.91 -3.51
C ILE A 107 8.76 12.86 -4.43
N ASN A 108 8.41 12.42 -5.65
CA ASN A 108 7.48 13.12 -6.52
C ASN A 108 6.03 12.84 -6.06
N PRO A 109 5.26 13.87 -5.67
CA PRO A 109 3.97 13.67 -5.01
C PRO A 109 2.89 13.04 -5.93
N LEU A 110 2.88 13.45 -7.19
CA LEU A 110 1.94 13.03 -8.23
C LEU A 110 2.70 12.93 -9.56
N PHE A 111 2.53 11.82 -10.29
CA PHE A 111 3.18 11.61 -11.58
C PHE A 111 2.37 10.64 -12.45
N GLU A 112 2.64 10.65 -13.76
CA GLU A 112 2.09 9.67 -14.71
C GLU A 112 2.61 8.28 -14.36
N CYS A 113 1.69 7.33 -14.20
CA CYS A 113 1.93 6.00 -13.70
C CYS A 113 0.85 5.09 -14.29
N ASP A 114 1.24 4.05 -15.01
CA ASP A 114 0.30 3.00 -15.39
C ASP A 114 -0.04 2.12 -14.18
N GLN A 115 -0.94 1.16 -14.40
CA GLN A 115 -1.37 0.27 -13.33
C GLN A 115 -0.25 -0.65 -12.86
N GLU A 116 0.58 -1.14 -13.78
CA GLU A 116 1.70 -2.05 -13.47
C GLU A 116 2.67 -1.37 -12.50
N MET A 117 3.12 -0.17 -12.84
CA MET A 117 3.98 0.64 -11.98
C MET A 117 3.32 0.96 -10.62
N ALA A 118 2.00 1.14 -10.56
CA ALA A 118 1.31 1.34 -9.27
C ALA A 118 1.45 0.12 -8.33
N TYR A 119 1.38 -1.10 -8.88
CA TYR A 119 1.64 -2.33 -8.12
C TYR A 119 3.12 -2.48 -7.74
N GLU A 120 4.06 -2.02 -8.59
CA GLU A 120 5.49 -2.01 -8.26
C GLU A 120 5.79 -1.10 -7.05
N LEU A 121 5.24 0.11 -7.06
CA LEU A 121 5.36 1.06 -5.97
C LEU A 121 4.77 0.51 -4.66
N ALA A 122 3.67 -0.24 -4.77
CA ALA A 122 3.09 -0.93 -3.63
C ALA A 122 4.00 -2.06 -3.14
N ALA A 123 4.58 -2.88 -4.03
CA ALA A 123 5.52 -3.95 -3.67
C ALA A 123 6.74 -3.43 -2.91
N PHE A 124 7.37 -2.36 -3.39
CA PHE A 124 8.45 -1.68 -2.66
C PHE A 124 8.01 -1.22 -1.27
N SER A 125 6.80 -0.67 -1.18
CA SER A 125 6.26 -0.17 0.09
C SER A 125 5.95 -1.29 1.08
N ILE A 126 5.43 -2.43 0.62
CA ILE A 126 5.18 -3.61 1.46
C ILE A 126 6.49 -4.15 2.03
N GLU A 127 7.53 -4.28 1.20
CA GLU A 127 8.84 -4.74 1.64
C GLU A 127 9.48 -3.75 2.62
N TYR A 128 9.48 -2.46 2.30
CA TYR A 128 10.10 -1.42 3.13
C TYR A 128 9.44 -1.29 4.51
N LEU A 129 8.11 -1.41 4.57
CA LEU A 129 7.36 -1.33 5.82
C LEU A 129 7.37 -2.63 6.62
N ASP A 130 7.88 -3.73 6.04
CA ASP A 130 7.71 -5.10 6.53
C ASP A 130 6.24 -5.42 6.84
N ALA A 131 5.34 -5.05 5.92
CA ALA A 131 3.90 -5.26 6.07
C ALA A 131 3.51 -6.75 5.93
N GLU A 132 2.35 -7.13 6.46
CA GLU A 132 1.79 -8.49 6.35
C GLU A 132 1.34 -8.80 4.92
N GLY A 133 0.95 -7.76 4.18
CA GLY A 133 0.48 -7.87 2.80
C GLY A 133 -0.08 -6.55 2.31
N MET A 134 -0.69 -6.58 1.14
CA MET A 134 -1.34 -5.42 0.55
C MET A 134 -2.86 -5.60 0.52
N TYR A 135 -3.58 -4.49 0.66
CA TYR A 135 -4.98 -4.42 0.30
C TYR A 135 -5.22 -3.24 -0.63
N MET A 136 -5.83 -3.51 -1.79
CA MET A 136 -6.28 -2.49 -2.73
C MET A 136 -7.80 -2.36 -2.59
N ALA A 137 -8.26 -1.16 -2.23
CA ALA A 137 -9.67 -0.84 -2.16
C ALA A 137 -10.07 -0.05 -3.43
N PRO A 138 -10.92 -0.62 -4.31
CA PRO A 138 -11.38 0.10 -5.48
C PRO A 138 -12.20 1.33 -5.07
N GLY A 139 -11.93 2.46 -5.72
CA GLY A 139 -12.65 3.71 -5.47
C GLY A 139 -13.30 4.25 -6.73
N GLU A 140 -14.29 5.13 -6.59
CA GLU A 140 -15.00 5.71 -7.75
C GLU A 140 -14.09 6.55 -8.67
N ARG A 141 -13.02 7.13 -8.11
CA ARG A 141 -12.08 8.02 -8.84
C ARG A 141 -10.68 7.46 -8.95
N SER A 142 -10.28 6.67 -7.96
CA SER A 142 -8.94 6.13 -7.83
C SER A 142 -8.97 4.95 -6.87
N ASP A 143 -8.19 3.94 -7.18
CA ASP A 143 -7.94 2.79 -6.33
C ASP A 143 -6.98 3.18 -5.21
N VAL A 144 -7.27 2.76 -3.98
CA VAL A 144 -6.46 3.08 -2.79
C VAL A 144 -5.64 1.86 -2.42
N PHE A 145 -4.32 2.05 -2.35
CA PHE A 145 -3.36 1.00 -1.99
C PHE A 145 -2.96 1.15 -0.52
N MET A 146 -3.11 0.10 0.26
CA MET A 146 -2.80 0.06 1.68
C MET A 146 -1.80 -1.06 1.98
N ALA A 147 -0.80 -0.75 2.79
CA ALA A 147 0.02 -1.74 3.47
C ALA A 147 -0.73 -2.22 4.71
N VAL A 148 -1.06 -3.52 4.75
CA VAL A 148 -1.69 -4.14 5.91
C VAL A 148 -0.60 -4.49 6.90
N MET A 149 -0.62 -3.83 8.06
CA MET A 149 0.34 -4.06 9.13
C MET A 149 -0.23 -5.14 10.06
N SER A 150 0.13 -5.11 11.34
CA SER A 150 -0.33 -6.09 12.31
C SER A 150 -1.85 -6.00 12.59
N PRO A 151 -2.49 -7.14 12.91
CA PRO A 151 -3.87 -7.17 13.40
C PRO A 151 -3.99 -6.42 14.74
N ARG A 152 -5.15 -5.81 14.96
CA ARG A 152 -5.54 -5.18 16.23
C ARG A 152 -6.51 -6.09 16.97
N ALA A 153 -6.40 -6.11 18.29
CA ALA A 153 -7.43 -6.73 19.14
C ALA A 153 -8.72 -5.91 19.04
N LEU A 154 -9.84 -6.61 18.84
CA LEU A 154 -11.20 -6.04 18.79
C LEU A 154 -11.79 -5.85 20.18
#